data_AF-S2QZC3-F1
#
_entry.id   AF-S2QZC3-F1
#
_cell.length_a   1.000
_cell.length_b   1.000
_cell.length_c   1.000
_cell.angle_alpha   90.00
_cell.angle_beta   90.00
_cell.angle_gamma   90.00
#
_symmetry.space_group_name_H-M   'P 1'
#
loop_
_entity.id
_entity.type
_entity.pdbx_description
1 polymer ?
#
loop_
_entity_poly.entity_id
_entity_poly.type
_entity_poly.pdbx_seq_one_letter_code
_entity_poly.pdbx_strand_id
1 'polypeptide(L)'
;HALGLAIPLVVSRSTTIGAQNGLLVRNRQAIEASQHVSHVLLDKTGTLTEGKFTVNALIPNDGIDETTLLSRLAALENNSTHPLAQAIITEAQAKDIEVVAAEKSQNIPGVGISGNVDGTDYTIVNGNYLTKQGIRFDEAAADKWAAKGNSVSFLLQGTQVQGMVAEGDTIKAGAKELISGLQRRGITPVMLTGDNPKAAEHVANLLGLTEFHAGLLPDDKQKIIADYQAKG
;
A
#
# COMPACT_ATOMS: atom_id res chain seq x y z
N HIS A 1 -13.96 -12.79 -49.77
CA HIS A 1 -12.64 -12.22 -49.46
C HIS A 1 -12.64 -10.95 -48.57
N ALA A 2 -13.76 -10.56 -47.94
CA ALA A 2 -13.80 -9.39 -47.04
C ALA A 2 -13.49 -9.71 -45.56
N LEU A 3 -13.86 -10.91 -45.09
CA LEU A 3 -13.69 -11.32 -43.68
C LEU A 3 -12.21 -11.41 -43.25
N GLY A 4 -11.34 -11.84 -44.17
CA GLY A 4 -9.90 -11.98 -43.90
C GLY A 4 -9.15 -10.65 -43.73
N LEU A 5 -9.74 -9.53 -44.15
CA LEU A 5 -9.16 -8.18 -44.01
C LEU A 5 -9.82 -7.38 -42.88
N ALA A 6 -11.08 -7.68 -42.54
CA ALA A 6 -11.84 -6.94 -41.53
C ALA A 6 -11.23 -7.08 -40.11
N ILE A 7 -10.92 -8.31 -39.67
CA ILE A 7 -10.37 -8.55 -38.33
C ILE A 7 -9.01 -7.85 -38.14
N PRO A 8 -8.01 -8.03 -39.04
CA PRO A 8 -6.73 -7.34 -38.92
C PRO A 8 -6.86 -5.81 -38.89
N LEU A 9 -7.78 -5.25 -39.68
CA LEU A 9 -8.01 -3.81 -39.73
C LEU A 9 -8.61 -3.26 -38.43
N VAL A 10 -9.65 -3.91 -37.91
CA VAL A 10 -10.28 -3.53 -36.63
C VAL A 10 -9.27 -3.63 -35.49
N VAL A 11 -8.46 -4.70 -35.46
CA VAL A 11 -7.41 -4.87 -34.46
C VAL A 11 -6.36 -3.76 -34.56
N SER A 12 -5.84 -3.48 -35.77
CA SER A 12 -4.84 -2.42 -35.97
C SER A 12 -5.38 -1.06 -35.52
N ARG A 13 -6.59 -0.70 -35.94
CA ARG A 13 -7.27 0.54 -35.53
C ARG A 13 -7.47 0.61 -34.02
N SER A 14 -7.99 -0.45 -33.40
CA SER A 14 -8.27 -0.48 -31.96
C SER A 14 -6.99 -0.34 -31.12
N THR A 15 -5.91 -1.01 -31.54
CA THR A 15 -4.60 -0.86 -30.89
C THR A 15 -4.04 0.56 -31.04
N THR A 16 -4.17 1.17 -32.22
CA THR A 16 -3.74 2.57 -32.43
C THR A 16 -4.52 3.53 -31.54
N ILE A 17 -5.85 3.39 -31.49
CA ILE A 17 -6.71 4.21 -30.63
C ILE A 17 -6.34 4.01 -29.16
N GLY A 18 -6.13 2.76 -28.73
CA GLY A 18 -5.69 2.44 -27.37
C GLY A 18 -4.37 3.14 -27.02
N ALA A 19 -3.35 2.98 -27.85
CA ALA A 19 -2.03 3.58 -27.62
C ALA A 19 -2.07 5.12 -27.56
N GLN A 20 -2.86 5.76 -28.42
CA GLN A 20 -3.07 7.22 -28.39
C GLN A 20 -3.72 7.72 -27.09
N ASN A 21 -4.44 6.84 -26.39
CA ASN A 21 -5.10 7.12 -25.11
C ASN A 21 -4.37 6.46 -23.91
N GLY A 22 -3.12 6.04 -24.09
CA GLY A 22 -2.31 5.45 -23.01
C GLY A 22 -2.64 4.01 -22.65
N LEU A 23 -3.47 3.31 -23.43
CA LEU A 23 -3.78 1.88 -23.25
C LEU A 23 -2.86 1.01 -24.13
N LEU A 24 -1.94 0.30 -23.49
CA LEU A 24 -1.05 -0.64 -24.17
C LEU A 24 -1.58 -2.07 -24.10
N VAL A 25 -2.03 -2.60 -25.25
CA VAL A 25 -2.61 -3.93 -25.35
C VAL A 25 -1.54 -4.93 -25.76
N ARG A 26 -1.18 -5.85 -24.85
CA ARG A 26 -0.22 -6.94 -25.14
C ARG A 26 -0.91 -8.23 -25.60
N ASN A 27 -2.07 -8.54 -25.03
CA ASN A 27 -2.85 -9.73 -25.37
C ASN A 27 -4.18 -9.32 -26.02
N ARG A 28 -4.38 -9.71 -27.28
CA ARG A 28 -5.59 -9.39 -28.05
C ARG A 28 -6.83 -10.10 -27.52
N GLN A 29 -6.69 -11.36 -27.11
CA GLN A 29 -7.81 -12.15 -26.56
C GLN A 29 -8.36 -11.52 -25.27
N ALA A 30 -7.53 -10.78 -24.53
CA ALA A 30 -7.97 -10.07 -23.33
C ALA A 30 -8.95 -8.92 -23.65
N ILE A 31 -8.84 -8.23 -24.80
CA ILE A 31 -9.82 -7.21 -25.19
C ILE A 31 -11.17 -7.87 -25.49
N GLU A 32 -11.16 -8.95 -26.24
CA GLU A 32 -12.39 -9.67 -26.60
C GLU A 32 -13.08 -10.21 -25.35
N ALA A 33 -12.32 -10.85 -24.45
CA ALA A 33 -12.82 -11.34 -23.17
C ALA A 33 -13.33 -10.22 -22.24
N SER A 34 -12.78 -9.00 -22.35
CA SER A 34 -13.16 -7.88 -21.46
C SER A 34 -14.64 -7.49 -21.55
N GLN A 35 -15.31 -7.84 -22.66
CA GLN A 35 -16.75 -7.59 -22.83
C GLN A 35 -17.62 -8.38 -21.86
N HIS A 36 -17.10 -9.48 -21.30
CA HIS A 36 -17.85 -10.38 -20.41
C HIS A 36 -17.42 -10.25 -18.94
N VAL A 37 -16.61 -9.26 -18.61
CA VAL A 37 -16.10 -9.07 -17.25
C VAL A 37 -17.22 -8.56 -16.34
N SER A 38 -17.50 -9.31 -15.26
CA SER A 38 -18.45 -8.96 -14.20
C SER A 38 -17.77 -8.24 -13.02
N HIS A 39 -16.50 -8.57 -12.75
CA HIS A 39 -15.74 -8.03 -11.61
C HIS A 39 -14.37 -7.51 -12.05
N VAL A 40 -13.93 -6.39 -11.46
CA VAL A 40 -12.58 -5.86 -11.66
C VAL A 40 -11.89 -5.78 -10.31
N LEU A 41 -10.94 -6.69 -10.10
CA LEU A 41 -10.14 -6.77 -8.88
C LEU A 41 -8.95 -5.83 -9.03
N LEU A 42 -8.87 -4.83 -8.15
CA LEU A 42 -7.91 -3.73 -8.19
C LEU A 42 -6.95 -3.85 -7.01
N ASP A 43 -5.65 -3.75 -7.25
CA ASP A 43 -4.72 -3.49 -6.16
C ASP A 43 -4.97 -2.08 -5.60
N LYS A 44 -4.59 -1.85 -4.34
CA LYS A 44 -4.68 -0.51 -3.76
C LYS A 44 -3.46 0.33 -4.16
N THR A 45 -2.30 -0.08 -3.66
CA THR A 45 -1.05 0.69 -3.73
C THR A 45 -0.59 0.86 -5.18
N GLY A 46 -0.41 2.11 -5.61
CA GLY A 46 0.03 2.44 -6.98
C GLY A 46 -1.02 2.25 -8.07
N THR A 47 -2.18 1.64 -7.77
CA THR A 47 -3.30 1.49 -8.71
C THR A 47 -4.42 2.47 -8.38
N LEU A 48 -5.04 2.34 -7.21
CA LEU A 48 -6.07 3.27 -6.69
C LEU A 48 -5.46 4.49 -5.99
N THR A 49 -4.21 4.35 -5.55
CA THR A 49 -3.44 5.40 -4.92
C THR A 49 -2.22 5.78 -5.77
N GLU A 50 -1.59 6.90 -5.46
CA GLU A 50 -0.42 7.41 -6.19
C GLU A 50 0.80 6.48 -6.03
N GLY A 51 0.80 5.61 -5.02
CA GLY A 51 1.95 4.77 -4.68
C GLY A 51 3.07 5.58 -4.04
N LYS A 52 2.74 6.79 -3.54
CA LYS A 52 3.66 7.73 -2.92
C LYS A 52 3.25 7.92 -1.48
N PHE A 53 3.90 7.17 -0.60
CA PHE A 53 3.66 7.29 0.83
C PHE A 53 4.32 8.56 1.37
N THR A 54 3.63 9.20 2.30
CA THR A 54 4.14 10.34 3.07
C THR A 54 3.98 10.06 4.55
N VAL A 55 4.90 10.57 5.37
CA VAL A 55 4.74 10.56 6.83
C VAL A 55 3.66 11.59 7.18
N ASN A 56 2.52 11.11 7.63
CA ASN A 56 1.37 11.96 7.99
C ASN A 56 1.36 12.28 9.48
N ALA A 57 2.01 11.47 10.30
CA ALA A 57 2.24 11.75 11.70
C ALA A 57 3.49 11.07 12.23
N LEU A 58 4.13 11.74 13.18
CA LEU A 58 5.22 11.22 13.98
C LEU A 58 4.92 11.57 15.43
N ILE A 59 4.75 10.56 16.28
CA ILE A 59 4.30 10.76 17.67
C ILE A 59 5.30 10.07 18.60
N PRO A 60 6.25 10.83 19.19
CA PRO A 60 7.20 10.30 20.14
C PRO A 60 6.56 10.04 21.50
N ASN A 61 7.10 9.06 22.22
CA ASN A 61 6.80 8.86 23.64
C ASN A 61 7.68 9.76 24.53
N ASP A 62 7.34 9.82 25.81
CA ASP A 62 8.04 10.63 26.80
C ASP A 62 9.57 10.41 26.77
N GLY A 63 10.31 11.52 26.74
CA GLY A 63 11.77 11.53 26.77
C GLY A 63 12.45 11.47 25.39
N ILE A 64 11.67 11.47 24.30
CA ILE A 64 12.18 11.47 22.92
C ILE A 64 11.51 12.59 22.14
N ASP A 65 12.25 13.29 21.29
CA ASP A 65 11.70 14.28 20.37
C ASP A 65 11.42 13.66 18.99
N GLU A 66 10.63 14.37 18.19
CA GLU A 66 10.29 13.95 16.83
C GLU A 66 11.54 13.74 15.95
N THR A 67 12.54 14.61 16.07
CA THR A 67 13.77 14.53 15.28
C THR A 67 14.55 13.25 15.57
N THR A 68 14.69 12.88 16.83
CA THR A 68 15.38 11.67 17.26
C THR A 68 14.61 10.43 16.83
N LEU A 69 13.29 10.43 16.98
CA LEU A 69 12.44 9.33 16.52
C LEU A 69 12.59 9.12 15.01
N LEU A 70 12.50 10.21 14.22
CA LEU A 70 12.62 10.16 12.76
C LEU A 70 14.01 9.70 12.32
N SER A 71 15.06 10.21 12.94
CA SER A 71 16.44 9.82 12.64
C SER A 71 16.66 8.31 12.83
N ARG A 72 16.18 7.75 13.96
CA ARG A 72 16.30 6.31 14.25
C ARG A 72 15.45 5.44 13.31
N LEU A 73 14.25 5.88 12.97
CA LEU A 73 13.40 5.22 11.97
C LEU A 73 14.11 5.19 10.61
N ALA A 74 14.60 6.34 10.15
CA ALA A 74 15.29 6.48 8.87
C ALA A 74 16.59 5.65 8.83
N ALA A 75 17.33 5.60 9.94
CA ALA A 75 18.54 4.79 10.07
C ALA A 75 18.28 3.31 9.80
N LEU A 76 17.22 2.75 10.40
CA LEU A 76 16.84 1.35 10.19
C LEU A 76 16.36 1.08 8.76
N GLU A 77 15.61 2.02 8.20
CA GLU A 77 14.96 1.89 6.89
C GLU A 77 15.86 2.28 5.70
N ASN A 78 17.05 2.84 5.94
CA ASN A 78 17.92 3.43 4.91
C ASN A 78 18.22 2.50 3.70
N ASN A 79 18.28 1.18 3.93
CA ASN A 79 18.58 0.18 2.90
C ASN A 79 17.32 -0.52 2.35
N SER A 80 16.13 -0.13 2.80
CA SER A 80 14.86 -0.74 2.43
C SER A 80 14.26 -0.09 1.19
N THR A 81 13.88 -0.89 0.21
CA THR A 81 13.16 -0.43 -0.99
C THR A 81 11.65 -0.35 -0.78
N HIS A 82 11.17 -0.61 0.43
CA HIS A 82 9.75 -0.60 0.75
C HIS A 82 9.17 0.83 0.66
N PRO A 83 7.98 1.05 0.08
CA PRO A 83 7.42 2.40 -0.04
C PRO A 83 7.27 3.18 1.29
N LEU A 84 6.92 2.48 2.37
CA LEU A 84 6.87 3.06 3.74
C LEU A 84 8.25 3.56 4.19
N ALA A 85 9.28 2.73 4.02
CA ALA A 85 10.67 3.09 4.31
C ALA A 85 11.12 4.35 3.56
N GLN A 86 10.79 4.42 2.28
CA GLN A 86 11.11 5.56 1.42
C GLN A 86 10.38 6.83 1.88
N ALA A 87 9.16 6.73 2.41
CA ALA A 87 8.46 7.87 3.00
C ALA A 87 9.19 8.43 4.23
N ILE A 88 9.67 7.55 5.11
CA ILE A 88 10.46 7.93 6.30
C ILE A 88 11.78 8.61 5.89
N ILE A 89 12.50 8.03 4.93
CA ILE A 89 13.77 8.61 4.43
C ILE A 89 13.52 9.98 3.77
N THR A 90 12.47 10.09 2.95
CA THR A 90 12.11 11.35 2.29
C THR A 90 11.76 12.42 3.32
N GLU A 91 11.00 12.07 4.36
CA GLU A 91 10.66 12.99 5.46
C GLU A 91 11.91 13.44 6.24
N ALA A 92 12.83 12.51 6.54
CA ALA A 92 14.09 12.85 7.21
C ALA A 92 14.94 13.81 6.38
N GLN A 93 15.06 13.56 5.07
CA GLN A 93 15.75 14.45 4.14
C GLN A 93 15.08 15.82 4.02
N ALA A 94 13.75 15.88 3.98
CA ALA A 94 12.99 17.13 3.92
C ALA A 94 13.15 18.00 5.19
N LYS A 95 13.49 17.38 6.32
CA LYS A 95 13.80 18.06 7.59
C LYS A 95 15.30 18.29 7.82
N ASP A 96 16.15 18.07 6.81
CA ASP A 96 17.61 18.18 6.89
C ASP A 96 18.23 17.34 8.01
N ILE A 97 17.63 16.18 8.32
CA ILE A 97 18.13 15.24 9.32
C ILE A 97 19.16 14.33 8.66
N GLU A 98 20.37 14.30 9.23
CA GLU A 98 21.40 13.34 8.81
C GLU A 98 20.97 11.90 9.14
N VAL A 99 20.93 11.05 8.12
CA VAL A 99 20.55 9.64 8.26
C VAL A 99 21.82 8.79 8.26
N VAL A 100 22.19 8.29 9.43
CA VAL A 100 23.26 7.30 9.58
C VAL A 100 22.64 5.91 9.46
N ALA A 101 23.06 5.13 8.48
CA ALA A 101 22.49 3.79 8.26
C ALA A 101 22.75 2.86 9.45
N ALA A 102 21.72 2.11 9.85
CA ALA A 102 21.84 1.12 10.90
C ALA A 102 22.76 -0.04 10.48
N GLU A 103 23.59 -0.50 11.41
CA GLU A 103 24.36 -1.73 11.26
C GLU A 103 23.47 -2.97 11.45
N LYS A 104 23.86 -4.09 10.84
CA LYS A 104 23.20 -5.41 11.02
C LYS A 104 21.68 -5.37 10.78
N SER A 105 21.24 -4.51 9.86
CA SER A 105 19.83 -4.40 9.53
C SER A 105 19.28 -5.72 8.99
N GLN A 106 18.16 -6.18 9.55
CA GLN A 106 17.51 -7.45 9.23
C GLN A 106 16.00 -7.29 9.14
N ASN A 107 15.44 -7.66 7.99
CA ASN A 107 14.00 -7.69 7.77
C ASN A 107 13.37 -8.88 8.53
N ILE A 108 12.25 -8.63 9.21
CA ILE A 108 11.45 -9.60 9.96
C ILE A 108 10.11 -9.74 9.23
N PRO A 109 9.94 -10.78 8.40
CA PRO A 109 8.77 -10.93 7.53
C PRO A 109 7.44 -10.83 8.30
N GLY A 110 6.55 -9.96 7.83
CA GLY A 110 5.23 -9.74 8.44
C GLY A 110 5.25 -8.96 9.77
N VAL A 111 6.41 -8.48 10.22
CA VAL A 111 6.58 -7.74 11.48
C VAL A 111 7.17 -6.36 11.25
N GLY A 112 8.35 -6.28 10.61
CA GLY A 112 9.08 -5.03 10.41
C GLY A 112 10.58 -5.26 10.24
N ILE A 113 11.43 -4.39 10.79
CA ILE A 113 12.89 -4.43 10.58
C ILE A 113 13.64 -4.14 11.88
N SER A 114 14.74 -4.85 12.14
CA SER A 114 15.63 -4.62 13.29
C SER A 114 17.01 -4.19 12.84
N GLY A 115 17.74 -3.46 13.69
CA GLY A 115 19.13 -3.07 13.42
C GLY A 115 19.74 -2.31 14.58
N ASN A 116 21.02 -2.00 14.45
CA ASN A 116 21.78 -1.29 15.48
C ASN A 116 22.10 0.14 15.01
N VAL A 117 21.77 1.13 15.84
CA VAL A 117 22.05 2.54 15.61
C VAL A 117 22.88 3.03 16.79
N ASP A 118 24.10 3.49 16.53
CA ASP A 118 25.05 3.98 17.54
C ASP A 118 25.24 3.01 18.73
N GLY A 119 25.38 1.72 18.45
CA GLY A 119 25.57 0.69 19.48
C GLY A 119 24.29 0.26 20.18
N THR A 120 23.13 0.83 19.84
CA THR A 120 21.82 0.48 20.43
C THR A 120 20.93 -0.28 19.46
N ASP A 121 20.36 -1.40 19.89
CA ASP A 121 19.43 -2.19 19.09
C ASP A 121 18.04 -1.56 19.09
N TYR A 122 17.53 -1.32 17.89
CA TYR A 122 16.18 -0.84 17.65
C TYR A 122 15.42 -1.79 16.73
N THR A 123 14.09 -1.74 16.81
CA THR A 123 13.22 -2.52 15.91
C THR A 123 11.98 -1.72 15.55
N ILE A 124 11.69 -1.63 14.26
CA ILE A 124 10.40 -1.15 13.75
C ILE A 124 9.45 -2.34 13.67
N VAL A 125 8.26 -2.19 14.25
CA VAL A 125 7.26 -3.24 14.28
C VAL A 125 5.86 -2.69 14.02
N ASN A 126 4.95 -3.54 13.54
CA ASN A 126 3.52 -3.24 13.50
C ASN A 126 2.84 -3.45 14.87
N GLY A 127 1.63 -2.89 15.05
CA GLY A 127 0.87 -3.02 16.30
C GLY A 127 0.46 -4.46 16.67
N ASN A 128 0.31 -5.35 15.67
CA ASN A 128 0.01 -6.76 15.93
C ASN A 128 1.15 -7.46 16.68
N TYR A 129 2.40 -7.11 16.37
CA TYR A 129 3.56 -7.61 17.10
C TYR A 129 3.52 -7.17 18.57
N LEU A 130 3.29 -5.88 18.84
CA LEU A 130 3.21 -5.35 20.21
C LEU A 130 2.14 -6.07 21.04
N THR A 131 0.95 -6.23 20.44
CA THR A 131 -0.18 -6.93 21.06
C THR A 131 0.17 -8.38 21.40
N LYS A 132 0.80 -9.11 20.46
CA LYS A 132 1.23 -10.50 20.67
C LYS A 132 2.30 -10.65 21.74
N GLN A 133 3.20 -9.68 21.86
CA GLN A 133 4.27 -9.66 22.87
C GLN A 133 3.83 -9.09 24.21
N GLY A 134 2.60 -8.58 24.33
CA GLY A 134 2.11 -7.91 25.54
C GLY A 134 2.83 -6.59 25.86
N ILE A 135 3.44 -5.95 24.86
CA ILE A 135 4.10 -4.66 25.00
C ILE A 135 3.04 -3.56 24.97
N ARG A 136 3.04 -2.67 25.97
CA ARG A 136 2.08 -1.56 26.07
C ARG A 136 2.44 -0.43 25.10
N PHE A 137 1.43 0.13 24.45
CA PHE A 137 1.53 1.29 23.57
C PHE A 137 0.20 2.06 23.55
N ASP A 138 0.19 3.25 22.96
CA ASP A 138 -1.03 4.04 22.80
C ASP A 138 -1.89 3.50 21.63
N GLU A 139 -2.70 2.49 21.94
CA GLU A 139 -3.64 1.88 20.99
C GLU A 139 -4.64 2.90 20.43
N ALA A 140 -5.06 3.88 21.23
CA ALA A 140 -6.05 4.88 20.81
C ALA A 140 -5.47 5.83 19.76
N ALA A 141 -4.22 6.29 19.96
CA ALA A 141 -3.54 7.10 18.97
C ALA A 141 -3.26 6.33 17.68
N ALA A 142 -2.84 5.06 17.79
CA ALA A 142 -2.64 4.19 16.64
C ALA A 142 -3.93 4.00 15.84
N ASP A 143 -5.03 3.69 16.53
CA ASP A 143 -6.35 3.50 15.94
C ASP A 143 -6.87 4.75 15.24
N LYS A 144 -6.63 5.92 15.82
CA LYS A 144 -7.00 7.22 15.23
C LYS A 144 -6.33 7.44 13.87
N TRP A 145 -5.06 7.06 13.71
CA TRP A 145 -4.34 7.21 12.44
C TRP A 145 -4.66 6.09 11.45
N ALA A 146 -4.81 4.85 11.93
CA ALA A 146 -5.25 3.74 11.11
C ALA A 146 -6.64 3.98 10.49
N ALA A 147 -7.57 4.55 11.26
CA ALA A 147 -8.91 4.93 10.79
C ALA A 147 -8.91 6.01 9.69
N LYS A 148 -7.78 6.73 9.52
CA LYS A 148 -7.57 7.71 8.45
C LYS A 148 -6.84 7.11 7.23
N GLY A 149 -6.73 5.79 7.12
CA GLY A 149 -6.06 5.16 5.99
C GLY A 149 -4.55 5.00 6.13
N ASN A 150 -3.97 5.23 7.32
CA ASN A 150 -2.52 5.15 7.51
C ASN A 150 -2.08 3.74 7.93
N SER A 151 -0.91 3.35 7.46
CA SER A 151 -0.11 2.30 8.09
C SER A 151 0.58 2.88 9.31
N VAL A 152 0.51 2.19 10.44
CA VAL A 152 1.08 2.64 11.72
C VAL A 152 2.15 1.66 12.16
N SER A 153 3.37 2.17 12.34
CA SER A 153 4.54 1.41 12.78
C SER A 153 5.12 2.03 14.05
N PHE A 154 5.79 1.22 14.85
CA PHE A 154 6.34 1.62 16.16
C PHE A 154 7.83 1.36 16.21
N LEU A 155 8.58 2.28 16.79
CA LEU A 155 9.99 2.06 17.08
C LEU A 155 10.14 1.50 18.50
N LEU A 156 10.86 0.39 18.63
CA LEU A 156 11.22 -0.26 19.88
C LEU A 156 12.70 -0.09 20.19
N GLN A 157 13.01 0.08 21.47
CA GLN A 157 14.33 -0.18 22.05
C GLN A 157 14.16 -1.30 23.09
N GLY A 158 14.55 -2.53 22.73
CA GLY A 158 14.17 -3.72 23.51
C GLY A 158 12.65 -3.88 23.56
N THR A 159 12.05 -3.73 24.75
CA THR A 159 10.59 -3.80 24.97
C THR A 159 9.94 -2.44 25.16
N GLN A 160 10.71 -1.34 25.11
CA GLN A 160 10.19 0.01 25.29
C GLN A 160 9.81 0.63 23.95
N VAL A 161 8.55 1.05 23.81
CA VAL A 161 8.09 1.84 22.67
C VAL A 161 8.65 3.26 22.77
N GLN A 162 9.40 3.66 21.76
CA GLN A 162 10.00 4.99 21.64
C GLN A 162 9.03 5.99 21.00
N GLY A 163 8.09 5.50 20.20
CA GLY A 163 7.06 6.29 19.54
C GLY A 163 6.49 5.56 18.32
N MET A 164 5.64 6.25 17.58
CA MET A 164 5.01 5.73 16.37
C MET A 164 5.14 6.68 15.18
N VAL A 165 5.11 6.09 14.00
CA VAL A 165 5.01 6.77 12.71
C VAL A 165 3.75 6.30 12.01
N ALA A 166 3.03 7.23 11.39
CA ALA A 166 1.87 6.94 10.56
C ALA A 166 2.13 7.42 9.14
N GLU A 167 2.17 6.49 8.19
CA GLU A 167 2.36 6.79 6.78
C GLU A 167 1.11 6.48 5.98
N GLY A 168 0.75 7.38 5.07
CA GLY A 168 -0.42 7.23 4.22
C GLY A 168 -0.07 7.42 2.76
N ASP A 169 -0.85 6.78 1.89
CA ASP A 169 -0.79 7.00 0.45
C ASP A 169 -1.98 7.84 0.01
N THR A 170 -1.78 8.67 -1.01
CA THR A 170 -2.82 9.56 -1.52
C THR A 170 -3.65 8.84 -2.58
N ILE A 171 -4.97 8.97 -2.51
CA ILE A 171 -5.88 8.45 -3.54
C ILE A 171 -5.65 9.20 -4.85
N LYS A 172 -5.50 8.48 -5.97
CA LYS A 172 -5.39 9.09 -7.29
C LYS A 172 -6.63 9.90 -7.64
N ALA A 173 -6.45 11.08 -8.21
CA ALA A 173 -7.55 11.97 -8.59
C ALA A 173 -8.63 11.28 -9.47
N GLY A 174 -8.22 10.37 -10.36
CA GLY A 174 -9.13 9.62 -11.23
C GLY A 174 -9.72 8.33 -10.64
N ALA A 175 -9.30 7.90 -9.44
CA ALA A 175 -9.72 6.61 -8.88
C ALA A 175 -11.23 6.55 -8.63
N LYS A 176 -11.81 7.62 -8.08
CA LYS A 176 -13.26 7.68 -7.81
C LYS A 176 -14.10 7.63 -9.08
N GLU A 177 -13.63 8.30 -10.14
CA GLU A 177 -14.29 8.27 -11.45
C GLU A 177 -14.20 6.88 -12.09
N LEU A 178 -13.05 6.20 -11.98
CA LEU A 178 -12.87 4.82 -12.41
C LEU A 178 -13.89 3.89 -11.72
N ILE A 179 -13.96 3.93 -10.39
CA ILE A 179 -14.89 3.09 -9.61
C ILE A 179 -16.34 3.35 -10.02
N SER A 180 -16.74 4.61 -10.06
CA SER A 180 -18.10 4.99 -10.45
C SER A 180 -18.41 4.60 -11.90
N GLY A 181 -17.43 4.67 -12.80
CA GLY A 181 -17.55 4.27 -14.19
C GLY A 181 -17.76 2.78 -14.38
N LEU A 182 -17.07 1.94 -13.60
CA LEU A 182 -17.26 0.49 -13.57
C LEU A 182 -18.66 0.13 -13.05
N GLN A 183 -19.06 0.71 -11.92
CA GLN A 183 -20.39 0.48 -11.33
C GLN A 183 -21.53 0.86 -12.28
N ARG A 184 -21.43 1.99 -13.00
CA ARG A 184 -22.41 2.39 -14.02
C ARG A 184 -22.54 1.41 -15.18
N ARG A 185 -21.51 0.61 -15.44
CA ARG A 185 -21.49 -0.44 -16.48
C ARG A 185 -21.95 -1.79 -15.94
N GLY A 186 -22.37 -1.88 -14.67
CA GLY A 186 -22.75 -3.13 -14.02
C GLY A 186 -21.55 -4.03 -13.68
N ILE A 187 -20.34 -3.46 -13.64
CA ILE A 187 -19.12 -4.18 -13.26
C ILE A 187 -18.84 -3.89 -11.79
N THR A 188 -18.63 -4.91 -10.98
CA THR A 188 -18.32 -4.79 -9.55
C THR A 188 -16.82 -4.57 -9.35
N PRO A 189 -16.37 -3.37 -8.92
CA PRO A 189 -14.98 -3.18 -8.52
C PRO A 189 -14.75 -3.77 -7.13
N VAL A 190 -13.65 -4.52 -6.97
CA VAL A 190 -13.24 -5.15 -5.71
C VAL A 190 -11.80 -4.73 -5.42
N MET A 191 -11.52 -4.21 -4.22
CA MET A 191 -10.13 -3.88 -3.84
C MET A 191 -9.45 -5.04 -3.12
N LEU A 192 -8.23 -5.39 -3.53
CA LEU A 192 -7.36 -6.34 -2.83
C LEU A 192 -6.13 -5.61 -2.28
N THR A 193 -5.88 -5.69 -0.98
CA THR A 193 -4.74 -4.99 -0.38
C THR A 193 -4.07 -5.78 0.75
N GLY A 194 -2.76 -5.58 0.91
CA GLY A 194 -2.00 -6.07 2.05
C GLY A 194 -2.10 -5.16 3.29
N ASP A 195 -2.67 -3.97 3.12
CA ASP A 195 -2.86 -3.01 4.21
C ASP A 195 -3.82 -3.54 5.28
N ASN A 196 -3.76 -2.93 6.46
CA ASN A 196 -4.63 -3.29 7.57
C ASN A 196 -6.13 -3.04 7.23
N PRO A 197 -7.07 -3.77 7.86
CA PRO A 197 -8.50 -3.66 7.57
C PRO A 197 -9.07 -2.25 7.69
N LYS A 198 -8.67 -1.47 8.70
CA LYS A 198 -9.18 -0.10 8.90
C LYS A 198 -8.75 0.83 7.78
N ALA A 199 -7.51 0.71 7.31
CA ALA A 199 -7.01 1.52 6.21
C ALA A 199 -7.67 1.15 4.88
N ALA A 200 -7.87 -0.15 4.63
CA ALA A 200 -8.60 -0.63 3.46
C ALA A 200 -10.07 -0.14 3.47
N GLU A 201 -10.76 -0.26 4.61
CA GLU A 201 -12.13 0.20 4.78
C GLU A 201 -12.25 1.72 4.53
N HIS A 202 -11.31 2.51 5.04
CA HIS A 202 -11.27 3.95 4.81
C HIS A 202 -11.20 4.29 3.31
N VAL A 203 -10.29 3.66 2.58
CA VAL A 203 -10.15 3.87 1.13
C VAL A 203 -11.38 3.36 0.38
N ALA A 204 -11.93 2.21 0.78
CA ALA A 204 -13.16 1.67 0.20
C ALA A 204 -14.32 2.66 0.32
N ASN A 205 -14.52 3.24 1.51
CA ASN A 205 -15.56 4.23 1.78
C ASN A 205 -15.38 5.51 0.96
N LEU A 206 -14.15 6.02 0.84
CA LEU A 206 -13.85 7.23 0.05
C LEU A 206 -14.13 7.03 -1.45
N LEU A 207 -13.84 5.83 -1.96
CA LEU A 207 -14.02 5.46 -3.35
C LEU A 207 -15.44 4.95 -3.68
N GLY A 208 -16.23 4.60 -2.67
CA GLY A 208 -17.57 4.01 -2.85
C GLY A 208 -17.53 2.53 -3.25
N LEU A 209 -16.51 1.80 -2.80
CA LEU A 209 -16.40 0.35 -3.00
C LEU A 209 -17.30 -0.39 -2.01
N THR A 210 -18.05 -1.37 -2.51
CA THR A 210 -18.89 -2.25 -1.68
C THR A 210 -18.18 -3.53 -1.25
N GLU A 211 -17.08 -3.89 -1.92
CA GLU A 211 -16.32 -5.12 -1.69
C GLU A 211 -14.82 -4.83 -1.63
N PHE A 212 -14.16 -5.32 -0.59
CA PHE A 212 -12.71 -5.27 -0.45
C PHE A 212 -12.18 -6.41 0.42
N HIS A 213 -10.90 -6.74 0.23
CA HIS A 213 -10.15 -7.73 1.01
C HIS A 213 -8.84 -7.10 1.48
N ALA A 214 -8.56 -7.17 2.78
CA ALA A 214 -7.43 -6.51 3.44
C ALA A 214 -6.51 -7.52 4.16
N GLY A 215 -5.31 -7.10 4.53
CA GLY A 215 -4.33 -7.91 5.25
C GLY A 215 -3.80 -9.10 4.44
N LEU A 216 -3.85 -9.02 3.11
CA LEU A 216 -3.49 -10.12 2.22
C LEU A 216 -1.98 -10.23 2.00
N LEU A 217 -1.45 -11.46 2.06
CA LEU A 217 -0.15 -11.78 1.49
C LEU A 217 -0.26 -11.97 -0.04
N PRO A 218 0.87 -11.97 -0.79
CA PRO A 218 0.84 -12.21 -2.24
C PRO A 218 0.10 -13.51 -2.63
N ASP A 219 0.31 -14.59 -1.88
CA ASP A 219 -0.35 -15.88 -2.13
C ASP A 219 -1.86 -15.83 -1.85
N ASP A 220 -2.30 -15.00 -0.91
CA ASP A 220 -3.72 -14.85 -0.59
C ASP A 220 -4.47 -14.11 -1.70
N LYS A 221 -3.82 -13.11 -2.34
CA LYS A 221 -4.40 -12.43 -3.51
C LYS A 221 -4.68 -13.42 -4.64
N GLN A 222 -3.76 -14.36 -4.90
CA GLN A 222 -3.94 -15.35 -5.95
C GLN A 222 -5.13 -16.29 -5.66
N LYS A 223 -5.28 -16.73 -4.41
CA LYS A 223 -6.41 -17.56 -3.99
C LYS A 223 -7.74 -16.85 -4.19
N ILE A 224 -7.83 -15.58 -3.77
CA ILE A 224 -9.04 -14.77 -3.95
C ILE A 224 -9.38 -14.64 -5.43
N ILE A 225 -8.40 -14.34 -6.29
CA ILE A 225 -8.63 -14.25 -7.74
C ILE A 225 -9.20 -15.57 -8.29
N ALA A 226 -8.64 -16.71 -7.88
CA ALA A 226 -9.13 -18.02 -8.28
C ALA A 226 -10.57 -18.29 -7.80
N ASP A 227 -10.91 -17.87 -6.58
CA ASP A 227 -12.25 -18.02 -6.02
C ASP A 227 -13.30 -17.21 -6.79
N TYR A 228 -12.97 -15.98 -7.23
CA TYR A 228 -13.85 -15.19 -8.09
C TYR A 228 -14.01 -15.88 -9.46
N GLN A 229 -12.92 -16.33 -10.08
CA GLN A 229 -12.97 -17.03 -11.37
C GLN A 229 -13.81 -18.31 -11.32
N ALA A 230 -13.81 -19.03 -10.20
CA ALA A 230 -14.61 -20.24 -10.02
C ALA A 230 -16.10 -19.96 -9.83
N LYS A 231 -16.48 -18.77 -9.35
CA LYS A 231 -17.88 -18.38 -9.12
C LYS A 231 -18.58 -17.83 -10.36
N GLY A 232 -17.83 -17.48 -11.42
CA GLY A 232 -18.32 -16.88 -12.66
C GLY A 232 -18.39 -15.35 -12.59
#